data_AF-A0A484VWT4-F1
#
_entry.id   AF-A0A484VWT4-F1
#
_cell.length_a   1.000
_cell.length_b   1.000
_cell.length_c   1.000
_cell.angle_alpha   90.00
_cell.angle_beta   90.00
_cell.angle_gamma   90.00
#
_symmetry.space_group_name_H-M   'P 1'
#
loop_
_entity.id
_entity.type
_entity.pdbx_description
1 polymer ?
#
loop_
_entity_poly.entity_id
_entity_poly.type
_entity_poly.pdbx_seq_one_letter_code
_entity_poly.pdbx_strand_id
1 'polypeptide(L)'
;MNGLVFCDRTPHPALTEAKHQQQFFQFRLSGRTIEVTSEYLFRHSDNEFLHWMVALDGKPLASGEVPLDVGPQGKQLIELPELPQPESAGQLWLTVRVVQPNATAWSEAGHISAWQQWRLAENLSVTLPLRVPRHPSTDHQRNGFLHRAG
;
A
#
# COMPACT_ATOMS: atom_id res chain seq x y z
N MET A 1 3.20 2.46 -35.37
CA MET A 1 3.22 1.04 -34.96
C MET A 1 2.56 1.01 -33.59
N ASN A 2 1.35 0.47 -33.47
CA ASN A 2 0.43 0.69 -32.33
C ASN A 2 0.11 -0.62 -31.58
N GLY A 3 0.99 -1.62 -31.68
CA GLY A 3 0.77 -2.93 -31.06
C GLY A 3 1.12 -2.93 -29.57
N LEU A 4 0.46 -3.78 -28.78
CA LEU A 4 0.81 -4.04 -27.37
C LEU A 4 2.03 -4.96 -27.22
N VAL A 5 2.50 -5.54 -28.32
CA VAL A 5 3.70 -6.36 -28.41
C VAL A 5 4.52 -5.96 -29.64
N PHE A 6 5.83 -6.15 -29.55
CA PHE A 6 6.74 -6.11 -30.69
C PHE A 6 6.47 -7.30 -31.65
N CYS A 7 7.04 -7.27 -32.86
CA CYS A 7 6.87 -8.36 -33.84
C CYS A 7 7.39 -9.73 -33.35
N ASP A 8 8.38 -9.72 -32.46
CA ASP A 8 8.95 -10.90 -31.79
C ASP A 8 8.12 -11.36 -30.58
N ARG A 9 6.96 -10.73 -30.34
CA ARG A 9 6.05 -10.92 -29.19
C ARG A 9 6.61 -10.46 -27.85
N THR A 10 7.75 -9.74 -27.84
CA THR A 10 8.22 -9.08 -26.63
C THR A 10 7.16 -8.06 -26.19
N PRO A 11 6.78 -8.02 -24.89
CA PRO A 11 5.71 -7.15 -24.42
C PRO A 11 6.16 -5.68 -24.37
N HIS A 12 5.28 -4.78 -24.82
CA HIS A 12 5.42 -3.35 -24.52
C HIS A 12 4.93 -3.04 -23.10
N PRO A 13 5.40 -1.95 -22.47
CA PRO A 13 4.91 -1.54 -21.14
C PRO A 13 3.38 -1.39 -21.06
N ALA A 14 2.74 -0.95 -22.14
CA ALA A 14 1.29 -0.82 -22.25
C ALA A 14 0.54 -2.16 -22.07
N LEU A 15 1.17 -3.32 -22.32
CA LEU A 15 0.56 -4.62 -22.10
C LEU A 15 0.33 -4.89 -20.61
N THR A 16 1.23 -4.42 -19.74
CA THR A 16 1.07 -4.56 -18.28
C THR A 16 -0.10 -3.75 -17.77
N GLU A 17 -0.29 -2.53 -18.30
CA GLU A 17 -1.45 -1.70 -17.99
C GLU A 17 -2.75 -2.34 -18.47
N ALA A 18 -2.76 -2.84 -19.71
CA ALA A 18 -3.91 -3.57 -20.26
C ALA A 18 -4.26 -4.79 -19.40
N LYS A 19 -3.26 -5.59 -18.99
CA LYS A 19 -3.45 -6.74 -18.10
C LYS A 19 -4.10 -6.34 -16.77
N HIS A 20 -3.64 -5.26 -16.16
CA HIS A 20 -4.21 -4.79 -14.89
C HIS A 20 -5.64 -4.27 -15.05
N GLN A 21 -5.95 -3.51 -16.11
CA GLN A 21 -7.30 -2.99 -16.36
C GLN A 21 -8.32 -4.08 -16.75
N GLN A 22 -7.85 -5.19 -17.32
CA GLN A 22 -8.69 -6.31 -17.76
C GLN A 22 -8.72 -7.47 -16.74
N GLN A 23 -8.26 -7.25 -15.52
CA GLN A 23 -8.28 -8.30 -14.49
C GLN A 23 -9.71 -8.63 -14.06
N PHE A 24 -9.98 -9.92 -13.82
CA PHE A 24 -11.31 -10.41 -13.47
C PHE A 24 -11.64 -10.36 -11.96
N PHE A 25 -10.73 -9.84 -11.15
CA PHE A 25 -10.96 -9.65 -9.71
C PHE A 25 -10.84 -8.17 -9.37
N GLN A 26 -11.93 -7.62 -8.85
CA GLN A 26 -11.96 -6.25 -8.33
C GLN A 26 -11.76 -6.26 -6.83
N PHE A 27 -11.07 -5.24 -6.33
CA PHE A 27 -10.74 -5.14 -4.91
C PHE A 27 -11.17 -3.82 -4.32
N ARG A 28 -11.72 -3.85 -3.11
CA ARG A 28 -11.97 -2.67 -2.29
C ARG A 28 -11.42 -2.89 -0.89
N LEU A 29 -10.74 -1.88 -0.34
CA LEU A 29 -10.25 -1.88 1.03
C LEU A 29 -11.16 -1.01 1.90
N SER A 30 -11.66 -1.56 3.01
CA SER A 30 -12.43 -0.82 4.02
C SER A 30 -11.89 -1.15 5.41
N GLY A 31 -11.13 -0.22 5.99
CA GLY A 31 -10.39 -0.47 7.22
C GLY A 31 -9.33 -1.54 7.01
N ARG A 32 -9.53 -2.73 7.58
CA ARG A 32 -8.66 -3.91 7.44
C ARG A 32 -9.29 -5.04 6.61
N THR A 33 -10.48 -4.81 6.06
CA THR A 33 -11.20 -5.82 5.29
C THR A 33 -11.02 -5.55 3.81
N ILE A 34 -10.57 -6.56 3.09
CA ILE A 34 -10.48 -6.58 1.63
C ILE A 34 -11.75 -7.25 1.12
N GLU A 35 -12.55 -6.52 0.34
CA GLU A 35 -13.62 -7.09 -0.46
C GLU A 35 -13.05 -7.47 -1.82
N VAL A 36 -13.13 -8.75 -2.17
CA VAL A 36 -12.80 -9.30 -3.48
C VAL A 36 -14.11 -9.55 -4.22
N THR A 37 -14.25 -9.00 -5.43
CA THR A 37 -15.41 -9.25 -6.31
C THR A 37 -14.94 -9.96 -7.57
N SER A 38 -15.59 -11.07 -7.91
CA SER A 38 -15.33 -11.81 -9.16
C SER A 38 -16.13 -11.19 -10.31
N GLU A 39 -15.49 -10.90 -11.44
CA GLU A 39 -16.14 -10.51 -12.69
C GLU A 39 -16.34 -11.70 -13.63
N TYR A 40 -15.93 -12.90 -13.23
CA TYR A 40 -16.27 -14.11 -13.97
C TYR A 40 -17.78 -14.31 -14.01
N LEU A 41 -18.27 -14.76 -15.17
CA LEU A 41 -19.71 -14.99 -15.39
C LEU A 41 -20.13 -16.44 -15.13
N PHE A 42 -19.19 -17.39 -15.16
CA PHE A 42 -19.50 -18.82 -15.14
C PHE A 42 -18.61 -19.65 -14.22
N ARG A 43 -17.34 -19.27 -14.05
CA ARG A 43 -16.39 -20.06 -13.26
C ARG A 43 -16.32 -19.58 -11.82
N HIS A 44 -16.09 -20.55 -10.94
CA HIS A 44 -15.69 -20.31 -9.57
C HIS A 44 -14.19 -20.01 -9.50
N SER A 45 -13.73 -19.35 -8.44
CA SER A 45 -12.32 -19.30 -8.10
C SER A 45 -11.90 -20.63 -7.47
N ASP A 46 -11.51 -21.59 -8.30
CA ASP A 46 -11.11 -22.94 -7.91
C ASP A 46 -9.59 -23.17 -8.00
N ASN A 47 -8.87 -22.18 -8.54
CA ASN A 47 -7.43 -22.21 -8.73
C ASN A 47 -6.85 -20.82 -8.43
N GLU A 48 -7.31 -20.16 -7.37
CA GLU A 48 -6.86 -18.81 -7.02
C GLU A 48 -6.63 -18.66 -5.52
N PHE A 49 -5.46 -18.10 -5.20
CA PHE A 49 -5.10 -17.66 -3.85
C PHE A 49 -4.84 -16.17 -3.86
N LEU A 50 -5.37 -15.46 -2.86
CA LEU A 50 -5.02 -14.07 -2.60
C LEU A 50 -3.81 -14.02 -1.68
N HIS A 51 -2.67 -13.60 -2.23
CA HIS A 51 -1.50 -13.24 -1.45
C HIS A 51 -1.56 -11.77 -1.10
N TRP A 52 -1.41 -11.44 0.18
CA TRP A 52 -1.31 -10.07 0.65
C TRP A 52 0.04 -9.84 1.32
N MET A 53 0.57 -8.62 1.17
CA MET A 53 1.82 -8.19 1.77
C MET A 53 1.69 -6.75 2.22
N VAL A 54 2.12 -6.47 3.44
CA VAL A 54 2.24 -5.14 4.00
C VAL A 54 3.71 -4.78 4.09
N ALA A 55 4.09 -3.63 3.56
CA ALA A 55 5.46 -3.14 3.60
C ALA A 55 5.54 -1.67 4.02
N LEU A 56 6.55 -1.32 4.81
CA LEU A 56 6.90 0.06 5.17
C LEU A 56 8.04 0.52 4.27
N ASP A 57 7.80 1.49 3.39
CA ASP A 57 8.78 2.00 2.44
C ASP A 57 9.52 0.88 1.67
N GLY A 58 8.78 -0.16 1.29
CA GLY A 58 9.30 -1.33 0.58
C GLY A 58 9.88 -2.44 1.47
N LYS A 59 10.01 -2.23 2.78
CA LYS A 59 10.44 -3.28 3.73
C LYS A 59 9.23 -4.13 4.15
N PRO A 60 9.19 -5.44 3.86
CA PRO A 60 8.06 -6.29 4.23
C PRO A 60 7.93 -6.37 5.75
N LEU A 61 6.71 -6.19 6.25
CA LEU A 61 6.36 -6.27 7.68
C LEU A 61 5.50 -7.49 7.99
N ALA A 62 4.52 -7.77 7.13
CA ALA A 62 3.62 -8.90 7.28
C ALA A 62 3.18 -9.39 5.91
N SER A 63 2.89 -10.68 5.79
CA SER A 63 2.31 -11.27 4.60
C SER A 63 1.45 -12.46 4.97
N GLY A 64 0.60 -12.86 4.04
CA GLY A 64 -0.19 -14.06 4.17
C GLY A 64 -0.87 -14.42 2.87
N GLU A 65 -1.54 -15.56 2.89
CA GLU A 65 -2.29 -16.08 1.76
C GLU A 65 -3.64 -16.59 2.23
N VAL A 66 -4.66 -16.39 1.39
CA VAL A 66 -6.04 -16.82 1.67
C VAL A 66 -6.59 -17.43 0.40
N PRO A 67 -7.17 -18.65 0.45
CA PRO A 67 -7.84 -19.22 -0.70
C PRO A 67 -9.03 -18.34 -1.09
N LEU A 68 -9.16 -18.06 -2.39
CA LEU A 68 -10.37 -17.42 -2.90
C LEU A 68 -11.42 -18.50 -3.15
N ASP A 69 -12.58 -18.33 -2.53
CA ASP A 69 -13.76 -19.17 -2.66
C ASP A 69 -14.95 -18.27 -3.05
N VAL A 70 -14.87 -17.70 -4.27
CA VAL A 70 -15.85 -16.78 -4.82
C VAL A 70 -16.46 -17.31 -6.11
N GLY A 71 -17.79 -17.39 -6.12
CA GLY A 71 -18.57 -17.72 -7.30
C GLY A 71 -18.58 -16.62 -8.37
N PRO A 72 -19.13 -16.90 -9.55
CA PRO A 72 -19.27 -15.90 -10.60
C PRO A 72 -20.11 -14.71 -10.11
N GLN A 73 -19.66 -13.49 -10.41
CA GLN A 73 -20.25 -12.22 -9.93
C GLN A 73 -20.35 -12.10 -8.40
N GLY A 74 -19.71 -13.03 -7.66
CA GLY A 74 -19.76 -13.12 -6.22
C GLY A 74 -18.79 -12.17 -5.53
N LYS A 75 -18.89 -12.13 -4.21
CA LYS A 75 -18.00 -11.36 -3.33
C LYS A 75 -17.48 -12.23 -2.20
N GLN A 76 -16.24 -11.99 -1.81
CA GLN A 76 -15.63 -12.56 -0.63
C GLN A 76 -14.99 -11.46 0.21
N LEU A 77 -15.23 -11.48 1.52
CA LEU A 77 -14.61 -10.58 2.46
C LEU A 77 -13.44 -11.28 3.15
N ILE A 78 -12.28 -10.65 3.13
CA ILE A 78 -11.07 -11.16 3.75
C ILE A 78 -10.62 -10.13 4.78
N GLU A 79 -10.73 -10.48 6.06
CA GLU A 79 -10.22 -9.65 7.13
C GLU A 79 -8.71 -9.90 7.31
N LEU A 80 -7.92 -8.83 7.23
CA LEU A 80 -6.49 -8.92 7.51
C LEU A 80 -6.25 -9.12 9.01
N PRO A 81 -5.25 -9.92 9.39
CA PRO A 81 -4.86 -10.05 10.79
C PRO A 81 -4.39 -8.70 11.35
N GLU A 82 -4.20 -8.65 12.67
CA GLU A 82 -3.61 -7.47 13.30
C GLU A 82 -2.22 -7.21 12.71
N LEU A 83 -2.05 -6.04 12.10
CA LEU A 83 -0.81 -5.65 11.46
C LEU A 83 0.13 -5.06 12.51
N PRO A 84 1.42 -5.41 12.50
CA PRO A 84 2.39 -4.82 13.41
C PRO A 84 2.44 -3.31 13.19
N GLN A 85 2.36 -2.55 14.28
CA GLN A 85 2.51 -1.09 14.20
C GLN A 85 3.97 -0.77 13.88
N PRO A 86 4.25 -0.03 12.79
CA PRO A 86 5.62 0.32 12.46
C PRO A 86 6.18 1.27 13.52
N GLU A 87 7.30 0.90 14.15
CA GLU A 87 8.00 1.78 15.10
C GLU A 87 8.70 2.95 14.40
N SER A 88 9.00 2.78 13.11
CA SER A 88 9.63 3.79 12.27
C SER A 88 8.60 4.64 11.52
N ALA A 89 8.92 5.91 11.33
CA ALA A 89 8.18 6.75 10.41
C ALA A 89 8.35 6.27 8.98
N GLY A 90 7.30 6.42 8.17
CA GLY A 90 7.29 5.96 6.79
C GLY A 90 5.89 5.66 6.26
N GLN A 91 5.85 5.25 5.00
CA GLN A 91 4.60 4.92 4.34
C GLN A 91 4.33 3.41 4.31
N LEU A 92 3.23 3.01 4.93
CA LEU A 92 2.72 1.65 4.81
C LEU A 92 1.98 1.44 3.49
N TRP A 93 2.26 0.31 2.85
CA TRP A 93 1.61 -0.13 1.63
C TRP A 93 1.05 -1.53 1.83
N LEU A 94 -0.20 -1.74 1.43
CA LEU A 94 -0.80 -3.05 1.27
C LEU A 94 -0.82 -3.41 -0.21
N THR A 95 -0.15 -4.50 -0.57
CA THR A 95 -0.20 -5.07 -1.92
C THR A 95 -0.90 -6.41 -1.85
N VAL A 96 -1.88 -6.62 -2.73
CA VAL A 96 -2.55 -7.90 -2.91
C VAL A 96 -2.33 -8.43 -4.31
N ARG A 97 -2.24 -9.74 -4.46
CA ARG A 97 -2.02 -10.45 -5.72
C ARG A 97 -2.84 -11.72 -5.73
N VAL A 98 -3.52 -11.98 -6.84
CA VAL A 98 -4.20 -13.27 -7.08
C VAL A 98 -3.26 -14.16 -7.86
N VAL A 99 -2.93 -15.30 -7.28
CA VAL A 99 -1.98 -16.27 -7.82
C VAL A 99 -2.72 -17.57 -8.11
N GLN A 100 -2.44 -18.15 -9.27
CA GLN A 100 -2.92 -19.47 -9.65
C GLN A 100 -1.89 -20.51 -9.24
N PRO A 101 -2.12 -21.32 -8.18
CA PRO A 101 -1.12 -22.28 -7.70
C PRO A 101 -0.86 -23.40 -8.72
N ASN A 102 -1.89 -23.84 -9.44
CA ASN A 102 -1.78 -24.93 -10.40
C ASN A 102 -1.61 -24.38 -11.82
N ALA A 103 -0.77 -25.03 -12.62
CA ALA A 103 -0.65 -24.74 -14.04
C ALA A 103 -1.96 -25.03 -14.77
N THR A 104 -2.22 -24.27 -15.82
CA THR A 104 -3.34 -24.47 -16.74
C THR A 104 -2.81 -24.70 -18.16
N ALA A 105 -3.69 -24.96 -19.13
CA ALA A 105 -3.29 -25.07 -20.53
C ALA A 105 -2.66 -23.78 -21.10
N TRP A 106 -2.81 -22.62 -20.44
CA TRP A 106 -2.36 -21.31 -20.92
C TRP A 106 -1.48 -20.54 -19.92
N SER A 107 -1.31 -21.04 -18.70
CA SER A 107 -0.50 -20.39 -17.66
C SER A 107 0.31 -21.40 -16.86
N GLU A 108 1.52 -21.01 -16.52
CA GLU A 108 2.37 -21.76 -15.59
C GLU A 108 1.83 -21.69 -14.15
N ALA A 109 2.24 -22.64 -13.32
CA ALA A 109 2.01 -22.58 -11.88
C ALA A 109 2.63 -21.29 -11.29
N GLY A 110 1.89 -20.62 -10.41
CA GLY A 110 2.28 -19.32 -9.84
C GLY A 110 1.90 -18.10 -10.68
N HIS A 111 1.08 -18.25 -11.72
CA HIS A 111 0.67 -17.13 -12.56
C HIS A 111 -0.12 -16.08 -11.76
N ILE A 112 0.31 -14.82 -11.82
CA ILE A 112 -0.40 -13.69 -11.21
C ILE A 112 -1.46 -13.17 -12.18
N SER A 113 -2.73 -13.37 -11.86
CA SER A 113 -3.87 -12.99 -12.70
C SER A 113 -4.38 -11.57 -12.43
N ALA A 114 -4.30 -11.12 -11.17
CA ALA A 114 -4.76 -9.79 -10.75
C ALA A 114 -3.88 -9.27 -9.61
N TRP A 115 -3.80 -7.95 -9.46
CA TRP A 115 -3.15 -7.34 -8.30
C TRP A 115 -3.76 -5.97 -8.00
N GLN A 116 -3.55 -5.48 -6.79
CA GLN A 116 -3.91 -4.12 -6.42
C GLN A 116 -3.04 -3.64 -5.26
N GLN A 117 -2.86 -2.33 -5.12
CA GLN A 117 -2.08 -1.75 -4.05
C GLN A 117 -2.76 -0.51 -3.45
N TRP A 118 -2.77 -0.42 -2.12
CA TRP A 118 -3.28 0.73 -1.38
C TRP A 118 -2.22 1.30 -0.45
N ARG A 119 -2.25 2.63 -0.33
CA ARG A 119 -1.53 3.38 0.69
C ARG A 119 -2.30 3.25 2.01
N LEU A 120 -1.67 2.68 3.04
CA LEU A 120 -2.22 2.60 4.40
C LEU A 120 -1.84 3.83 5.23
N ALA A 121 -2.07 3.78 6.55
CA ALA A 121 -1.68 4.85 7.46
C ALA A 121 -0.18 5.22 7.30
N GLU A 122 0.08 6.52 7.31
CA GLU A 122 1.43 7.08 7.35
C GLU A 122 1.82 7.25 8.83
N ASN A 123 2.95 6.69 9.25
CA ASN A 123 3.49 7.03 10.55
C ASN A 123 4.34 8.29 10.37
N LEU A 124 3.79 9.44 10.76
CA LEU A 124 4.46 10.73 10.64
C LEU A 124 5.52 10.85 11.74
N SER A 125 6.80 10.95 11.37
CA SER A 125 7.83 11.44 12.30
C SER A 125 7.58 12.92 12.57
N VAL A 126 6.86 13.23 13.64
CA VAL A 126 6.85 14.60 14.15
C VAL A 126 8.14 14.79 14.94
N THR A 127 9.20 15.22 14.27
CA THR A 127 10.30 15.90 14.96
C THR A 127 9.75 17.24 15.42
N LEU A 128 9.25 17.29 16.66
CA LEU A 128 8.94 18.55 17.32
C LEU A 128 10.23 19.41 17.28
N PRO A 129 10.18 20.66 16.78
CA PRO A 129 11.34 21.53 16.87
C PRO A 129 11.68 21.67 18.36
N LEU A 130 12.92 21.32 18.71
CA LEU A 130 13.49 21.52 20.04
C LEU A 130 13.14 22.94 20.49
N ARG A 131 12.33 23.01 21.56
CA ARG A 131 11.95 24.27 22.20
C ARG A 131 13.23 24.96 22.63
N VAL A 132 13.66 25.96 21.87
CA VAL A 132 14.80 26.81 22.22
C VAL A 132 14.54 27.40 23.61
N PRO A 133 15.42 27.20 24.60
CA PRO A 133 15.25 27.83 25.90
C PRO A 133 15.23 29.34 25.71
N ARG A 134 14.19 30.02 26.20
CA ARG A 134 14.17 31.48 26.23
C ARG A 134 15.29 31.93 27.16
N HIS A 135 16.27 32.65 26.62
CA HIS A 135 17.24 33.38 27.44
C HIS A 135 16.47 34.36 28.35
N PRO A 136 16.76 34.43 29.65
CA PRO A 136 16.29 35.52 30.48
C PRO A 136 17.06 36.79 30.06
N SER A 137 16.36 37.75 29.48
CA SER A 137 16.87 39.11 29.30
C SER A 137 16.95 39.77 30.68
N THR A 138 18.18 39.92 31.17
CA THR A 138 18.52 40.64 32.40
C THR A 138 17.99 42.07 32.33
N ASP A 139 17.12 42.41 33.27
CA ASP A 139 16.67 43.76 33.56
C ASP A 139 17.89 44.64 33.91
N HIS A 140 18.25 45.56 33.01
CA HIS A 140 19.25 46.57 33.32
C HIS A 140 18.52 47.84 33.75
N GLN A 141 18.33 47.97 35.07
CA GLN A 141 17.91 49.21 35.69
C GLN A 141 18.86 50.35 35.30
N ARG A 142 18.34 51.29 34.50
CA ARG A 142 18.90 52.63 34.34
C ARG A 142 18.62 53.41 35.63
N ASN A 143 19.59 53.43 36.54
CA ASN A 143 19.59 54.37 37.66
C ASN A 143 20.34 55.64 37.23
N GLY A 144 19.58 56.73 37.09
CA GLY A 144 20.10 58.05 36.72
C GLY A 144 20.88 58.67 37.87
N PHE A 145 22.16 58.97 37.63
CA PHE A 145 22.94 59.86 38.48
C PHE A 145 22.81 61.29 37.93
N LEU A 146 22.17 62.16 38.71
CA LEU A 146 22.17 63.61 38.51
C LEU A 146 23.59 64.16 38.67
N HIS A 147 24.00 65.01 37.72
CA HIS A 147 25.15 65.89 37.85
C HIS A 147 24.86 67.05 38.83
N ARG A 148 25.83 67.33 39.70
CA ARG A 148 25.98 68.60 40.44
C ARG A 148 26.39 69.74 39.50
N ALA A 149 25.82 70.93 39.69
CA ALA A 149 26.54 72.22 39.80
C ALA A 149 25.53 73.38 39.92
N GLY A 150 25.71 74.26 40.91
CA GLY A 150 24.92 75.48 41.13
C GLY A 150 24.68 75.74 42.61
#